data_AF-A0AAT9WM80-F1
#
_entry.id   AF-A0AAT9WM80-F1
#
_cell.length_a   1.000
_cell.length_b   1.000
_cell.length_c   1.000
_cell.angle_alpha   90.00
_cell.angle_beta   90.00
_cell.angle_gamma   90.00
#
_symmetry.space_group_name_H-M   'P 1'
#
loop_
_entity.id
_entity.type
_entity.pdbx_description
1 polymer ?
#
loop_
_entity_poly.entity_id
_entity_poly.type
_entity_poly.pdbx_seq_one_letter_code
_entity_poly.pdbx_strand_id
1 'polypeptide(L)'
;MQNPTVRGRRNAKDKFLFQSEIFTRYLTPGPKEDVHDWCPDYVLDLLVELREQARGMDFYPPQEDAEDIRISMFDRPTSEICELVDWTVSIFNRTVAKELRNRALSVQEILRGEPMREGWSSRNSLRLMFEGWGEDGDEWGTDYVSTEIFPFTGGEDPLATPGNLCAAFGLAILDHALLLRSAPDGDNVIESYGAAWYFALTARSLNRQHMGYQFDLKVHSDRMSKAAAKRYLKDPKQVIKAQVKEHWQRWREQPNSYIYTTEFARAMQDKWPDELTSEPVICKWVREWNSAVK
;
A
#
# COMPACT_ATOMS: atom_id res chain seq x y z
N MET A 1 53.71 -1.28 -34.53
CA MET A 1 52.85 -0.90 -33.38
C MET A 1 51.56 -0.35 -33.95
N GLN A 2 50.52 -1.18 -34.01
CA GLN A 2 49.19 -0.79 -34.50
C GLN A 2 48.26 -0.66 -33.29
N ASN A 3 47.59 0.49 -33.16
CA ASN A 3 46.55 0.72 -32.16
C ASN A 3 45.34 -0.18 -32.44
N PRO A 4 44.83 -0.95 -31.48
CA PRO A 4 43.57 -1.65 -31.67
C PRO A 4 42.44 -0.63 -31.54
N THR A 5 41.82 -0.31 -32.66
CA THR A 5 40.53 0.37 -32.76
C THR A 5 39.45 -0.54 -32.16
N VAL A 6 39.20 -0.39 -30.86
CA VAL A 6 38.05 -1.00 -30.20
C VAL A 6 36.86 -0.04 -30.28
N ARG A 7 36.13 -0.08 -31.40
CA ARG A 7 34.70 0.27 -31.42
C ARG A 7 33.90 -1.02 -31.24
N GLY A 8 33.94 -1.55 -30.02
CA GLY A 8 33.08 -2.63 -29.59
C GLY A 8 31.70 -2.08 -29.23
N ARG A 9 30.66 -2.66 -29.83
CA ARG A 9 29.23 -2.40 -29.58
C ARG A 9 28.94 -2.25 -28.09
N ARG A 10 28.35 -1.12 -27.67
CA ARG A 10 27.67 -0.96 -26.37
C ARG A 10 26.41 -1.83 -26.37
N ASN A 11 26.57 -3.13 -26.18
CA ASN A 11 25.45 -4.06 -26.03
C ASN A 11 25.48 -4.60 -24.60
N ALA A 12 24.37 -4.43 -23.88
CA ALA A 12 24.05 -4.97 -22.54
C ALA A 12 24.57 -4.24 -21.26
N LYS A 13 25.21 -3.07 -21.32
CA LYS A 13 25.91 -2.49 -20.15
C LYS A 13 25.14 -1.53 -19.21
N ASP A 14 23.95 -1.04 -19.57
CA ASP A 14 23.29 0.02 -18.76
C ASP A 14 22.04 -0.48 -18.02
N LYS A 15 22.10 -1.67 -17.42
CA LYS A 15 21.07 -2.09 -16.47
C LYS A 15 21.52 -1.69 -15.08
N PHE A 16 20.64 -1.00 -14.36
CA PHE A 16 20.84 -0.78 -12.94
C PHE A 16 20.68 -2.12 -12.22
N LEU A 17 21.63 -2.49 -11.38
CA LEU A 17 21.65 -3.76 -10.66
C LEU A 17 21.67 -3.48 -9.17
N PHE A 18 20.79 -4.16 -8.44
CA PHE A 18 20.85 -4.24 -6.99
C PHE A 18 21.68 -5.48 -6.61
N GLN A 19 22.61 -5.35 -5.67
CA GLN A 19 23.38 -6.47 -5.14
C GLN A 19 23.03 -6.69 -3.68
N SER A 20 21.98 -7.49 -3.47
CA SER A 20 21.35 -7.72 -2.17
C SER A 20 22.31 -8.17 -1.05
N GLU A 21 23.48 -8.75 -1.36
CA GLU A 21 24.42 -9.27 -0.34
C GLU A 21 24.94 -8.18 0.60
N ILE A 22 25.33 -7.01 0.07
CA ILE A 22 25.87 -5.91 0.87
C ILE A 22 24.75 -5.33 1.74
N PHE A 23 23.62 -5.03 1.11
CA PHE A 23 22.44 -4.53 1.79
C PHE A 23 21.92 -5.48 2.89
N THR A 24 21.90 -6.79 2.63
CA THR A 24 21.47 -7.80 3.62
C THR A 24 22.39 -7.80 4.84
N ARG A 25 23.72 -7.63 4.65
CA ARG A 25 24.65 -7.48 5.78
C ARG A 25 24.36 -6.25 6.63
N TYR A 26 23.95 -5.14 6.02
CA TYR A 26 23.58 -3.92 6.75
C TYR A 26 22.25 -4.04 7.50
N LEU A 27 21.26 -4.72 6.90
CA LEU A 27 19.92 -4.83 7.46
C LEU A 27 19.75 -5.93 8.50
N THR A 28 20.63 -6.94 8.46
CA THR A 28 20.60 -8.03 9.45
C THR A 28 21.20 -7.52 10.76
N PRO A 29 20.51 -7.65 11.91
CA PRO A 29 21.06 -7.26 13.19
C PRO A 29 22.28 -8.14 13.55
N GLY A 30 23.47 -7.63 13.27
CA GLY A 30 24.77 -8.20 13.67
C GLY A 30 25.52 -7.29 14.66
N PRO A 31 26.73 -7.68 15.09
CA PRO A 31 27.59 -6.82 15.90
C PRO A 31 27.85 -5.51 15.16
N LYS A 32 27.46 -4.38 15.76
CA LYS A 32 27.61 -3.04 15.13
C LYS A 32 29.06 -2.72 14.76
N GLU A 33 30.00 -3.32 15.48
CA GLU A 33 31.45 -3.07 15.39
C GLU A 33 32.01 -3.32 13.98
N ASP A 34 31.47 -4.27 13.21
CA ASP A 34 31.97 -4.57 11.85
C ASP A 34 31.45 -3.61 10.76
N VAL A 35 30.38 -2.86 11.06
CA VAL A 35 29.66 -2.05 10.07
C VAL A 35 30.11 -0.59 10.09
N HIS A 36 30.44 -0.05 11.27
CA HIS A 36 30.83 1.36 11.44
C HIS A 36 32.19 1.68 10.78
N ASP A 37 33.10 0.71 10.67
CA ASP A 37 34.41 0.91 10.04
C ASP A 37 34.29 1.22 8.53
N TRP A 38 33.17 0.81 7.91
CA TRP A 38 32.98 0.88 6.45
C TRP A 38 31.88 1.84 6.04
N CYS A 39 31.02 2.29 6.95
CA CYS A 39 29.84 3.09 6.63
C CYS A 39 29.73 4.30 7.58
N PRO A 40 29.84 5.55 7.08
CA PRO A 40 29.69 6.72 7.92
C PRO A 40 28.31 6.76 8.58
N ASP A 41 28.22 7.28 9.80
CA ASP A 41 26.97 7.28 10.58
C ASP A 41 25.78 7.90 9.84
N TYR A 42 26.00 8.96 9.06
CA TYR A 42 24.95 9.60 8.26
C TYR A 42 24.38 8.68 7.15
N VAL A 43 25.17 7.72 6.66
CA VAL A 43 24.71 6.71 5.70
C VAL A 43 23.87 5.64 6.41
N LEU A 44 24.20 5.30 7.65
CA LEU A 44 23.41 4.38 8.46
C LEU A 44 22.02 4.97 8.75
N ASP A 45 21.94 6.24 9.13
CA ASP A 45 20.66 6.93 9.34
C ASP A 45 19.80 6.92 8.07
N LEU A 46 20.42 7.14 6.91
CA LEU A 46 19.75 7.08 5.62
C LEU A 46 19.27 5.66 5.27
N LEU A 47 20.09 4.64 5.51
CA LEU A 47 19.72 3.23 5.32
C LEU A 47 18.51 2.86 6.18
N VAL A 48 18.53 3.26 7.45
CA VAL A 48 17.42 3.03 8.39
C VAL A 48 16.16 3.71 7.89
N GLU A 49 16.23 5.00 7.52
CA GLU A 49 15.07 5.72 7.00
C GLU A 49 14.48 5.04 5.76
N LEU A 50 15.32 4.75 4.76
CA LEU A 50 14.85 4.13 3.51
C LEU A 50 14.27 2.73 3.76
N ARG A 51 14.88 1.94 4.65
CA ARG A 51 14.36 0.63 5.05
C ARG A 51 12.98 0.76 5.68
N GLU A 52 12.80 1.69 6.62
CA GLU A 52 11.51 1.91 7.26
C GLU A 52 10.47 2.35 6.21
N GLN A 53 10.81 3.29 5.33
CA GLN A 53 9.88 3.69 4.25
C GLN A 53 9.56 2.56 3.27
N ALA A 54 10.51 1.64 3.00
CA ALA A 54 10.32 0.49 2.12
C ALA A 54 9.43 -0.59 2.75
N ARG A 55 9.51 -0.79 4.08
CA ARG A 55 8.59 -1.68 4.83
C ARG A 55 7.13 -1.25 4.67
N GLY A 56 6.91 0.06 4.64
CA GLY A 56 5.57 0.64 4.62
C GLY A 56 4.90 0.61 5.98
N MET A 57 3.66 1.12 6.00
CA MET A 57 2.86 1.27 7.20
C MET A 57 1.50 0.62 6.99
N ASP A 58 0.99 0.00 8.04
CA ASP A 58 -0.33 -0.60 8.11
C ASP A 58 -1.23 0.18 9.09
N PHE A 59 -2.53 0.16 8.80
CA PHE A 59 -3.56 0.81 9.58
C PHE A 59 -4.39 -0.24 10.28
N TYR A 60 -4.25 -0.29 11.59
CA TYR A 60 -5.15 -1.11 12.39
C TYR A 60 -6.39 -0.26 12.68
N PRO A 61 -7.60 -0.74 12.33
CA PRO A 61 -8.79 -0.10 12.84
C PRO A 61 -8.68 -0.04 14.37
N PRO A 62 -9.20 1.02 15.00
CA PRO A 62 -9.25 1.05 16.44
C PRO A 62 -9.90 -0.25 16.94
N GLN A 63 -9.31 -0.89 17.96
CA GLN A 63 -10.02 -1.92 18.72
C GLN A 63 -11.35 -1.34 19.20
N GLU A 64 -12.36 -2.18 19.47
CA GLU A 64 -13.77 -1.75 19.66
C GLU A 64 -13.99 -0.61 20.68
N ASP A 65 -13.00 -0.29 21.53
CA ASP A 65 -13.04 0.82 22.51
C ASP A 65 -11.92 1.87 22.37
N ALA A 66 -11.08 1.82 21.34
CA ALA A 66 -10.03 2.81 21.10
C ALA A 66 -10.55 3.97 20.24
N GLU A 67 -10.35 5.22 20.66
CA GLU A 67 -10.70 6.38 19.83
C GLU A 67 -9.68 6.64 18.71
N ASP A 68 -8.46 6.12 18.86
CA ASP A 68 -7.34 6.43 17.98
C ASP A 68 -7.04 5.29 16.99
N ILE A 69 -6.94 5.65 15.71
CA ILE A 69 -6.38 4.78 14.67
C ILE A 69 -4.90 4.55 15.00
N ARG A 70 -4.51 3.27 15.11
CA ARG A 70 -3.10 2.91 15.32
C ARG A 70 -2.43 2.69 13.98
N ILE A 71 -1.35 3.43 13.76
CA ILE A 71 -0.44 3.23 12.64
C ILE A 71 0.68 2.34 13.17
N SER A 72 0.95 1.21 12.52
CA SER A 72 2.17 0.45 12.76
C SER A 72 2.97 0.30 11.48
N MET A 73 4.28 0.17 11.58
CA MET A 73 5.08 -0.28 10.45
C MET A 73 4.73 -1.74 10.15
N PHE A 74 4.76 -2.15 8.88
CA PHE A 74 4.77 -3.58 8.58
C PHE A 74 6.05 -4.19 9.13
N ASP A 75 5.93 -5.31 9.83
CA ASP A 75 7.11 -6.10 10.18
C ASP A 75 7.52 -6.96 8.99
N ARG A 76 8.11 -6.32 7.96
CA ARG A 76 8.67 -7.07 6.83
C ARG A 76 10.06 -7.59 7.19
N PRO A 77 10.32 -8.90 6.99
CA PRO A 77 11.66 -9.43 7.08
C PRO A 77 12.55 -8.79 6.01
N THR A 78 13.85 -8.72 6.31
CA THR A 78 14.86 -8.15 5.41
C THR A 78 14.82 -8.77 4.02
N SER A 79 14.54 -10.07 3.90
CA SER A 79 14.43 -10.77 2.62
C SER A 79 13.32 -10.20 1.71
N GLU A 80 12.16 -9.91 2.27
CA GLU A 80 11.05 -9.30 1.51
C GLU A 80 11.38 -7.87 1.06
N ILE A 81 12.13 -7.12 1.88
CA ILE A 81 12.61 -5.79 1.49
C ILE A 81 13.57 -5.94 0.30
N CYS A 82 14.49 -6.91 0.33
CA CYS A 82 15.38 -7.18 -0.80
C CYS A 82 14.60 -7.55 -2.08
N GLU A 83 13.59 -8.42 -1.98
CA GLU A 83 12.71 -8.78 -3.09
C GLU A 83 11.96 -7.56 -3.65
N LEU A 84 11.48 -6.68 -2.77
CA LEU A 84 10.84 -5.42 -3.16
C LEU A 84 11.83 -4.50 -3.91
N VAL A 85 13.07 -4.42 -3.46
CA VAL A 85 14.13 -3.64 -4.13
C VAL A 85 14.43 -4.21 -5.52
N ASP A 86 14.64 -5.53 -5.63
CA ASP A 86 14.87 -6.20 -6.90
C ASP A 86 13.72 -5.96 -7.89
N TRP A 87 12.48 -6.11 -7.42
CA TRP A 87 11.31 -5.84 -8.22
C TRP A 87 11.24 -4.37 -8.66
N THR A 88 11.48 -3.43 -7.75
CA THR A 88 11.51 -1.99 -8.05
C THR A 88 12.55 -1.67 -9.11
N VAL A 89 13.75 -2.23 -9.00
CA VAL A 89 14.82 -2.07 -9.99
C VAL A 89 14.42 -2.68 -11.33
N SER A 90 13.68 -3.80 -11.33
CA SER A 90 13.13 -4.39 -12.56
C SER A 90 12.11 -3.46 -13.25
N ILE A 91 11.21 -2.84 -12.48
CA ILE A 91 10.22 -1.87 -12.96
C ILE A 91 10.95 -0.66 -13.55
N PHE A 92 11.91 -0.10 -12.80
CA PHE A 92 12.73 1.02 -13.25
C PHE A 92 13.44 0.67 -14.56
N ASN A 93 14.16 -0.44 -14.63
CA ASN A 93 14.85 -0.85 -15.84
C ASN A 93 13.89 -1.03 -17.02
N ARG A 94 12.66 -1.53 -16.82
CA ARG A 94 11.66 -1.69 -17.89
C ARG A 94 11.11 -0.36 -18.38
N THR A 95 10.76 0.54 -17.45
CA THR A 95 10.12 1.84 -17.74
C THR A 95 11.14 2.86 -18.23
N VAL A 96 12.24 3.01 -17.51
CA VAL A 96 13.30 3.98 -17.80
C VAL A 96 14.14 3.57 -19.00
N ALA A 97 14.40 2.28 -19.27
CA ALA A 97 15.07 1.92 -20.53
C ALA A 97 14.26 2.31 -21.77
N LYS A 98 12.92 2.44 -21.66
CA LYS A 98 12.10 2.99 -22.75
C LYS A 98 12.36 4.49 -22.92
N GLU A 99 12.32 5.25 -21.83
CA GLU A 99 12.52 6.71 -21.85
C GLU A 99 13.97 7.12 -22.17
N LEU A 100 14.97 6.44 -21.59
CA LEU A 100 16.39 6.65 -21.89
C LEU A 100 16.70 6.41 -23.37
N ARG A 101 16.10 5.37 -23.98
CA ARG A 101 16.26 5.12 -25.43
C ARG A 101 15.69 6.26 -26.27
N ASN A 102 14.57 6.84 -25.85
CA ASN A 102 13.92 7.92 -26.58
C ASN A 102 14.68 9.25 -26.45
N ARG A 103 15.33 9.49 -25.31
CA ARG A 103 15.98 10.79 -24.99
C ARG A 103 17.52 10.75 -24.98
N ALA A 104 18.11 9.60 -25.26
CA ALA A 104 19.56 9.36 -25.20
C ALA A 104 20.23 9.72 -23.86
N LEU A 105 19.46 9.69 -22.77
CA LEU A 105 19.96 9.91 -21.43
C LEU A 105 20.62 8.62 -20.89
N SER A 106 21.48 8.77 -19.90
CA SER A 106 22.06 7.70 -19.09
C SER A 106 21.36 7.60 -17.73
N VAL A 107 21.51 6.45 -17.06
CA VAL A 107 21.03 6.26 -15.68
C VAL A 107 21.65 7.30 -14.75
N GLN A 108 22.93 7.64 -14.92
CA GLN A 108 23.58 8.66 -14.11
C GLN A 108 23.01 10.05 -14.31
N GLU A 109 22.62 10.43 -15.53
CA GLU A 109 21.95 11.72 -15.76
C GLU A 109 20.60 11.80 -15.05
N ILE A 110 19.84 10.71 -14.99
CA ILE A 110 18.62 10.65 -14.16
C ILE A 110 18.95 10.78 -12.67
N LEU A 111 19.95 10.05 -12.19
CA LEU A 111 20.35 10.08 -10.78
C LEU A 111 20.92 11.44 -10.34
N ARG A 112 21.56 12.17 -11.24
CA ARG A 112 21.99 13.57 -11.05
C ARG A 112 20.83 14.56 -11.00
N GLY A 113 19.62 14.09 -11.27
CA GLY A 113 18.45 14.93 -11.33
C GLY A 113 18.48 15.82 -12.57
N GLU A 114 18.72 15.24 -13.74
CA GLU A 114 18.31 15.89 -14.98
C GLU A 114 16.78 15.77 -15.16
N PRO A 115 16.07 16.85 -15.54
CA PRO A 115 14.63 16.80 -15.77
C PRO A 115 14.23 15.78 -16.85
N MET A 116 13.28 14.91 -16.52
CA MET A 116 12.72 13.97 -17.52
C MET A 116 11.72 14.68 -18.46
N ARG A 117 11.28 15.89 -18.12
CA ARG A 117 10.40 16.74 -18.94
C ARG A 117 10.90 18.18 -18.94
N GLU A 118 10.74 18.86 -20.08
CA GLU A 118 11.11 20.28 -20.21
C GLU A 118 10.29 21.15 -19.25
N GLY A 119 10.95 22.10 -18.59
CA GLY A 119 10.33 23.01 -17.62
C GLY A 119 10.03 22.40 -16.24
N TRP A 120 10.38 21.14 -16.01
CA TRP A 120 10.18 20.48 -14.72
C TRP A 120 11.47 20.46 -13.91
N SER A 121 11.34 20.45 -12.58
CA SER A 121 12.46 20.00 -11.75
C SER A 121 12.59 18.49 -11.90
N SER A 122 13.81 17.97 -11.80
CA SER A 122 14.05 16.53 -11.72
C SER A 122 13.37 15.87 -10.54
N ARG A 123 13.22 16.60 -9.43
CA ARG A 123 12.37 16.21 -8.32
C ARG A 123 10.95 15.89 -8.74
N ASN A 124 10.31 16.78 -9.50
CA ASN A 124 8.95 16.58 -9.99
C ASN A 124 8.88 15.47 -11.04
N SER A 125 9.88 15.36 -11.90
CA SER A 125 9.96 14.30 -12.90
C SER A 125 10.01 12.90 -12.26
N LEU A 126 10.88 12.72 -11.27
CA LEU A 126 10.99 11.45 -10.56
C LEU A 126 9.73 11.17 -9.74
N ARG A 127 9.21 12.15 -8.99
CA ARG A 127 7.96 11.99 -8.23
C ARG A 127 6.82 11.50 -9.14
N LEU A 128 6.61 12.14 -10.28
CA LEU A 128 5.54 11.77 -11.21
C LEU A 128 5.80 10.44 -11.92
N MET A 129 7.05 10.00 -12.03
CA MET A 129 7.35 8.64 -12.47
C MET A 129 6.83 7.61 -11.46
N PHE A 130 7.07 7.80 -10.15
CA PHE A 130 6.56 6.87 -9.13
C PHE A 130 5.05 6.97 -8.94
N GLU A 131 4.48 8.18 -8.99
CA GLU A 131 3.02 8.36 -8.93
C GLU A 131 2.36 7.70 -10.15
N GLY A 132 2.93 7.87 -11.34
CA GLY A 132 2.45 7.24 -12.57
C GLY A 132 2.51 5.70 -12.54
N TRP A 133 3.37 5.09 -11.71
CA TRP A 133 3.35 3.63 -11.53
C TRP A 133 2.10 3.14 -10.78
N GLY A 134 1.40 4.03 -10.06
CA GLY A 134 0.10 3.74 -9.44
C GLY A 134 -1.11 4.10 -10.32
N GLU A 135 -0.98 5.04 -11.26
CA GLU A 135 -2.11 5.59 -12.02
C GLU A 135 -2.62 4.70 -13.17
N ASP A 136 -1.81 3.80 -13.73
CA ASP A 136 -2.27 2.93 -14.85
C ASP A 136 -3.29 1.84 -14.41
N GLY A 137 -3.69 1.81 -13.13
CA GLY A 137 -4.71 0.91 -12.55
C GLY A 137 -6.13 1.49 -12.55
N ASP A 138 -6.55 2.10 -13.66
CA ASP A 138 -7.73 2.97 -13.78
C ASP A 138 -9.13 2.34 -13.53
N GLU A 139 -9.25 1.09 -13.09
CA GLU A 139 -10.58 0.49 -12.78
C GLU A 139 -10.84 0.23 -11.30
N TRP A 140 -9.83 0.20 -10.42
CA TRP A 140 -10.01 -0.27 -9.03
C TRP A 140 -9.67 0.75 -7.95
N GLY A 141 -9.18 1.95 -8.32
CA GLY A 141 -8.95 3.03 -7.35
C GLY A 141 -7.95 2.66 -6.25
N THR A 142 -6.99 1.78 -6.54
CA THR A 142 -5.99 1.34 -5.57
C THR A 142 -4.75 2.21 -5.68
N ASP A 143 -4.29 2.79 -4.57
CA ASP A 143 -3.01 3.54 -4.49
C ASP A 143 -1.76 2.62 -4.57
N TYR A 144 -1.94 1.37 -4.99
CA TYR A 144 -0.90 0.35 -5.04
C TYR A 144 -0.47 0.11 -6.48
N VAL A 145 0.81 -0.22 -6.66
CA VAL A 145 1.33 -0.58 -7.97
C VAL A 145 0.77 -1.93 -8.41
N SER A 146 0.16 -1.96 -9.59
CA SER A 146 -0.49 -3.15 -10.12
C SER A 146 0.52 -4.26 -10.42
N THR A 147 0.38 -5.41 -9.73
CA THR A 147 1.14 -6.62 -10.01
C THR A 147 0.75 -7.26 -11.34
N GLU A 148 -0.41 -6.92 -11.91
CA GLU A 148 -0.79 -7.33 -13.26
C GLU A 148 0.07 -6.63 -14.33
N ILE A 149 0.35 -5.34 -14.15
CA ILE A 149 1.18 -4.55 -15.07
C ILE A 149 2.67 -4.84 -14.84
N PHE A 150 3.05 -4.96 -13.56
CA PHE A 150 4.41 -5.24 -13.12
C PHE A 150 4.45 -6.52 -12.28
N PRO A 151 4.56 -7.70 -12.92
CA PRO A 151 4.56 -8.98 -12.21
C PRO A 151 5.59 -9.01 -11.08
N PHE A 152 5.13 -9.34 -9.88
CA PHE A 152 5.99 -9.66 -8.74
C PHE A 152 6.18 -11.17 -8.67
N THR A 153 7.42 -11.62 -8.48
CA THR A 153 7.75 -13.05 -8.41
C THR A 153 8.20 -13.50 -7.02
N GLY A 154 8.17 -12.59 -6.03
CA GLY A 154 8.41 -12.93 -4.63
C GLY A 154 7.21 -13.65 -4.01
N GLY A 155 7.17 -13.71 -2.68
CA GLY A 155 6.14 -14.43 -1.91
C GLY A 155 4.70 -13.93 -2.12
N GLU A 156 4.14 -13.29 -1.10
CA GLU A 156 2.81 -12.66 -1.21
C GLU A 156 2.89 -11.37 -2.04
N ASP A 157 1.79 -11.01 -2.72
CA ASP A 157 1.71 -9.79 -3.53
C ASP A 157 2.08 -8.58 -2.67
N PRO A 158 3.08 -7.78 -3.06
CA PRO A 158 3.57 -6.71 -2.23
C PRO A 158 2.50 -5.61 -2.28
N LEU A 159 1.88 -5.34 -1.14
CA LEU A 159 1.17 -4.09 -0.93
C LEU A 159 2.21 -2.96 -0.97
N ALA A 160 2.50 -2.46 -2.18
CA ALA A 160 3.54 -1.48 -2.44
C ALA A 160 2.91 -0.20 -2.99
N THR A 161 2.99 0.84 -2.16
CA THR A 161 2.64 2.20 -2.55
C THR A 161 3.79 2.82 -3.37
N PRO A 162 3.54 3.91 -4.12
CA PRO A 162 4.59 4.69 -4.77
C PRO A 162 5.73 5.09 -3.82
N GLY A 163 5.42 5.37 -2.55
CA GLY A 163 6.44 5.69 -1.54
C GLY A 163 7.30 4.50 -1.15
N ASN A 164 6.75 3.28 -1.09
CA ASN A 164 7.53 2.07 -0.85
C ASN A 164 8.53 1.81 -1.99
N LEU A 165 8.08 1.94 -3.24
CA LEU A 165 8.95 1.79 -4.40
C LEU A 165 10.00 2.90 -4.49
N CYS A 166 9.63 4.13 -4.14
CA CYS A 166 10.57 5.24 -4.07
C CYS A 166 11.69 4.95 -3.05
N ALA A 167 11.34 4.43 -1.87
CA ALA A 167 12.30 4.03 -0.85
C ALA A 167 13.17 2.86 -1.32
N ALA A 168 12.56 1.81 -1.87
CA ALA A 168 13.25 0.63 -2.39
C ALA A 168 14.26 1.01 -3.50
N PHE A 169 13.91 1.96 -4.36
CA PHE A 169 14.85 2.47 -5.36
C PHE A 169 16.01 3.26 -4.73
N GLY A 170 15.73 4.07 -3.71
CA GLY A 170 16.76 4.73 -2.91
C GLY A 170 17.74 3.74 -2.26
N LEU A 171 17.24 2.60 -1.77
CA LEU A 171 18.07 1.52 -1.24
C LEU A 171 19.02 0.95 -2.29
N ALA A 172 18.52 0.72 -3.51
CA ALA A 172 19.37 0.21 -4.58
C ALA A 172 20.45 1.21 -5.03
N ILE A 173 20.13 2.52 -5.05
CA ILE A 173 21.13 3.58 -5.29
C ILE A 173 22.21 3.54 -4.22
N LEU A 174 21.80 3.37 -2.97
CA LEU A 174 22.73 3.36 -1.86
C LEU A 174 23.64 2.12 -1.87
N ASP A 175 23.09 0.95 -2.17
CA ASP A 175 23.83 -0.28 -2.38
C ASP A 175 24.89 -0.13 -3.50
N HIS A 176 24.48 0.45 -4.64
CA HIS A 176 25.40 0.76 -5.72
C HIS A 176 26.51 1.76 -5.33
N ALA A 177 26.18 2.79 -4.55
CA ALA A 177 27.16 3.76 -4.04
C ALA A 177 28.20 3.09 -3.13
N LEU A 178 27.77 2.16 -2.28
CA LEU A 178 28.63 1.42 -1.36
C LEU A 178 29.59 0.48 -2.12
N LEU A 179 29.12 -0.14 -3.21
CA LEU A 179 29.98 -0.91 -4.13
C LEU A 179 31.05 -0.03 -4.79
N LEU A 180 30.63 1.13 -5.31
CA LEU A 180 31.53 2.05 -6.03
C LEU A 180 32.55 2.74 -5.14
N ARG A 181 32.34 2.83 -3.83
CA ARG A 181 33.33 3.41 -2.91
C ARG A 181 34.68 2.69 -2.94
N SER A 182 34.71 1.43 -3.36
CA SER A 182 35.95 0.68 -3.58
C SER A 182 36.70 1.09 -4.86
N ALA A 183 36.08 1.91 -5.71
CA ALA A 183 36.65 2.41 -6.96
C ALA A 183 37.26 3.82 -6.78
N PRO A 184 38.25 4.20 -7.60
CA PRO A 184 39.02 5.45 -7.42
C PRO A 184 38.27 6.76 -7.77
N ASP A 185 37.00 6.70 -8.18
CA ASP A 185 36.23 7.86 -8.69
C ASP A 185 35.21 8.34 -7.65
N GLY A 186 35.68 9.14 -6.69
CA GLY A 186 34.94 9.52 -5.48
C GLY A 186 33.77 10.49 -5.70
N ASP A 187 33.76 11.27 -6.78
CA ASP A 187 32.71 12.27 -7.05
C ASP A 187 31.34 11.60 -7.31
N ASN A 188 31.34 10.44 -7.97
CA ASN A 188 30.12 9.66 -8.25
C ASN A 188 29.45 9.10 -6.99
N VAL A 189 30.22 8.89 -5.91
CA VAL A 189 29.71 8.35 -4.65
C VAL A 189 28.90 9.42 -3.91
N ILE A 190 29.39 10.66 -3.87
CA ILE A 190 28.68 11.78 -3.23
C ILE A 190 27.35 12.06 -3.93
N GLU A 191 27.34 12.06 -5.27
CA GLU A 191 26.11 12.21 -6.05
C GLU A 191 25.08 11.12 -5.73
N SER A 192 25.55 9.87 -5.62
CA SER A 192 24.67 8.73 -5.30
C SER A 192 24.08 8.83 -3.89
N TYR A 193 24.85 9.31 -2.90
CA TYR A 193 24.31 9.59 -1.56
C TYR A 193 23.29 10.73 -1.57
N GLY A 194 23.55 11.81 -2.32
CA GLY A 194 22.59 12.89 -2.51
C GLY A 194 21.28 12.41 -3.14
N ALA A 195 21.37 11.55 -4.15
CA ALA A 195 20.21 10.91 -4.77
C ALA A 195 19.45 10.02 -3.77
N ALA A 196 20.14 9.11 -3.07
CA ALA A 196 19.51 8.24 -2.08
C ALA A 196 18.79 9.04 -0.96
N TRP A 197 19.40 10.14 -0.49
CA TRP A 197 18.76 11.05 0.47
C TRP A 197 17.50 11.71 -0.09
N TYR A 198 17.56 12.14 -1.35
CA TYR A 198 16.41 12.70 -2.05
C TYR A 198 15.26 11.68 -2.16
N PHE A 199 15.57 10.42 -2.45
CA PHE A 199 14.61 9.32 -2.47
C PHE A 199 13.99 9.08 -1.10
N ALA A 200 14.76 9.13 -0.02
CA ALA A 200 14.24 8.98 1.34
C ALA A 200 13.21 10.06 1.69
N LEU A 201 13.53 11.33 1.40
CA LEU A 201 12.61 12.44 1.63
C LEU A 201 11.33 12.34 0.78
N THR A 202 11.47 11.88 -0.47
CA THR A 202 10.34 11.73 -1.37
C THR A 202 9.45 10.56 -0.95
N ALA A 203 10.04 9.42 -0.61
CA ALA A 203 9.33 8.26 -0.09
C ALA A 203 8.54 8.60 1.17
N ARG A 204 9.17 9.29 2.14
CA ARG A 204 8.50 9.76 3.36
C ARG A 204 7.32 10.67 3.04
N SER A 205 7.48 11.60 2.09
CA SER A 205 6.40 12.50 1.68
C SER A 205 5.24 11.74 1.02
N LEU A 206 5.53 10.80 0.11
CA LEU A 206 4.51 10.01 -0.59
C LEU A 206 3.77 9.09 0.36
N ASN A 207 4.50 8.36 1.22
CA ASN A 207 3.90 7.52 2.26
C ASN A 207 3.02 8.36 3.20
N ARG A 208 3.45 9.56 3.61
CA ARG A 208 2.63 10.44 4.45
C ARG A 208 1.36 10.94 3.74
N GLN A 209 1.43 11.25 2.45
CA GLN A 209 0.26 11.67 1.67
C GLN A 209 -0.74 10.53 1.53
N HIS A 210 -0.26 9.35 1.13
CA HIS A 210 -1.07 8.14 1.05
C HIS A 210 -1.72 7.80 2.39
N MET A 211 -0.95 7.88 3.48
CA MET A 211 -1.48 7.69 4.83
C MET A 211 -2.60 8.67 5.19
N GLY A 212 -2.41 9.96 4.91
CA GLY A 212 -3.44 10.97 5.16
C GLY A 212 -4.72 10.68 4.40
N TYR A 213 -4.60 10.27 3.14
CA TYR A 213 -5.75 9.91 2.32
C TYR A 213 -6.51 8.69 2.85
N GLN A 214 -5.79 7.59 3.18
CA GLN A 214 -6.41 6.39 3.74
C GLN A 214 -7.09 6.65 5.08
N PHE A 215 -6.48 7.49 5.93
CA PHE A 215 -7.08 7.94 7.18
C PHE A 215 -8.39 8.70 6.93
N ASP A 216 -8.40 9.65 6.00
CA ASP A 216 -9.59 10.44 5.68
C ASP A 216 -10.72 9.56 5.11
N LEU A 217 -10.41 8.62 4.23
CA LEU A 217 -11.36 7.64 3.71
C LEU A 217 -11.98 6.80 4.84
N LYS A 218 -11.15 6.32 5.75
CA LYS A 218 -11.60 5.50 6.88
C LYS A 218 -12.50 6.30 7.83
N VAL A 219 -12.08 7.52 8.20
CA VAL A 219 -12.88 8.44 9.02
C VAL A 219 -14.21 8.76 8.35
N HIS A 220 -14.21 8.99 7.04
CA HIS A 220 -15.43 9.24 6.28
C HIS A 220 -16.37 8.02 6.29
N SER A 221 -15.84 6.83 6.01
CA SER A 221 -16.58 5.57 6.03
C SER A 221 -17.20 5.30 7.40
N ASP A 222 -16.44 5.48 8.49
CA ASP A 222 -16.92 5.28 9.85
C ASP A 222 -18.00 6.31 10.24
N ARG A 223 -17.86 7.58 9.80
CA ARG A 223 -18.90 8.60 9.98
C ARG A 223 -20.19 8.22 9.25
N MET A 224 -20.08 7.74 8.02
CA MET A 224 -21.22 7.29 7.22
C MET A 224 -21.89 6.07 7.83
N SER A 225 -21.12 5.09 8.31
CA SER A 225 -21.61 3.91 9.03
C SER A 225 -22.35 4.30 10.32
N LYS A 226 -21.75 5.16 11.16
CA LYS A 226 -22.39 5.68 12.39
C LYS A 226 -23.66 6.49 12.07
N ALA A 227 -23.65 7.29 11.01
CA ALA A 227 -24.82 8.03 10.57
C ALA A 227 -25.93 7.09 10.08
N ALA A 228 -25.59 6.05 9.32
CA ALA A 228 -26.51 5.01 8.88
C ALA A 228 -27.11 4.25 10.06
N ALA A 229 -26.30 3.86 11.05
CA ALA A 229 -26.76 3.21 12.27
C ALA A 229 -27.72 4.11 13.08
N LYS A 230 -27.40 5.40 13.24
CA LYS A 230 -28.29 6.37 13.90
C LYS A 230 -29.61 6.56 13.15
N ARG A 231 -29.59 6.56 11.82
CA ARG A 231 -30.80 6.60 10.99
C ARG A 231 -31.63 5.33 11.15
N TYR A 232 -30.96 4.17 11.16
CA TYR A 232 -31.59 2.87 11.35
C TYR A 232 -32.30 2.76 12.71
N LEU A 233 -31.69 3.28 13.79
CA LEU A 233 -32.33 3.32 15.12
C LEU A 233 -33.58 4.20 15.19
N LYS A 234 -33.67 5.22 14.32
CA LYS A 234 -34.82 6.13 14.24
C LYS A 234 -35.83 5.71 13.17
N ASP A 235 -35.57 4.64 12.43
CA ASP A 235 -36.47 4.17 11.39
C ASP A 235 -37.70 3.54 12.07
N PRO A 236 -38.93 4.08 11.85
CA PRO A 236 -40.14 3.52 12.43
C PRO A 236 -40.31 2.03 12.07
N LYS A 237 -39.80 1.58 10.92
CA LYS A 237 -39.84 0.17 10.53
C LYS A 237 -39.03 -0.71 11.47
N GLN A 238 -37.94 -0.22 12.05
CA GLN A 238 -37.15 -0.99 13.02
C GLN A 238 -37.84 -1.09 14.37
N VAL A 239 -38.54 -0.03 14.79
CA VAL A 239 -39.39 -0.07 15.98
C VAL A 239 -40.49 -1.13 15.82
N ILE A 240 -41.18 -1.14 14.68
CA ILE A 240 -42.19 -2.16 14.39
C ILE A 240 -41.56 -3.55 14.27
N LYS A 241 -40.41 -3.70 13.60
CA LYS A 241 -39.70 -5.00 13.51
C LYS A 241 -39.36 -5.55 14.91
N ALA A 242 -38.97 -4.70 15.86
CA ALA A 242 -38.72 -5.09 17.24
C ALA A 242 -40.00 -5.56 17.95
N GLN A 243 -41.12 -4.84 17.80
CA GLN A 243 -42.42 -5.24 18.34
C GLN A 243 -42.92 -6.56 17.74
N VAL A 244 -42.78 -6.74 16.42
CA VAL A 244 -43.09 -8.00 15.73
C VAL A 244 -42.22 -9.15 16.29
N LYS A 245 -40.95 -8.89 16.61
CA LYS A 245 -40.06 -9.87 17.23
C LYS A 245 -40.55 -10.30 18.62
N GLU A 246 -41.03 -9.37 19.45
CA GLU A 246 -41.62 -9.71 20.75
C GLU A 246 -42.88 -10.58 20.61
N HIS A 247 -43.74 -10.25 19.64
CA HIS A 247 -44.92 -11.06 19.31
C HIS A 247 -44.54 -12.46 18.84
N TRP A 248 -43.49 -12.55 18.02
CA TRP A 248 -42.94 -13.83 17.58
C TRP A 248 -42.37 -14.64 18.76
N GLN A 249 -41.67 -14.01 19.71
CA GLN A 249 -41.19 -14.69 20.93
C GLN A 249 -42.34 -15.26 21.76
N ARG A 250 -43.40 -14.48 21.99
CA ARG A 250 -44.62 -14.97 22.68
C ARG A 250 -45.29 -16.11 21.93
N TRP A 251 -45.36 -16.01 20.60
CA TRP A 251 -45.88 -17.10 19.78
C TRP A 251 -45.03 -18.36 19.92
N ARG A 252 -43.70 -18.25 20.02
CA ARG A 252 -42.85 -19.42 20.29
C ARG A 252 -43.09 -20.04 21.66
N GLU A 253 -43.37 -19.23 22.68
CA GLU A 253 -43.75 -19.72 24.01
C GLU A 253 -45.14 -20.36 24.02
N GLN A 254 -46.03 -19.90 23.14
CA GLN A 254 -47.41 -20.38 23.01
C GLN A 254 -47.75 -20.73 21.55
N PRO A 255 -47.25 -21.86 21.03
CA PRO A 255 -47.33 -22.21 19.61
C PRO A 255 -48.76 -22.32 19.08
N ASN A 256 -49.73 -22.59 19.95
CA ASN A 256 -51.15 -22.73 19.59
C ASN A 256 -51.79 -21.41 19.11
N SER A 257 -51.12 -20.26 19.30
CA SER A 257 -51.65 -18.94 18.89
C SER A 257 -51.65 -18.72 17.38
N TYR A 258 -50.72 -19.36 16.64
CA TYR A 258 -50.67 -19.32 15.18
C TYR A 258 -50.11 -20.66 14.68
N ILE A 259 -50.76 -21.27 13.69
CA ILE A 259 -50.38 -22.60 13.20
C ILE A 259 -49.17 -22.49 12.25
N TYR A 260 -49.13 -21.41 11.46
CA TYR A 260 -48.10 -21.21 10.43
C TYR A 260 -47.48 -19.81 10.47
N THR A 261 -46.26 -19.68 9.94
CA THR A 261 -45.56 -18.39 9.81
C THR A 261 -46.34 -17.37 8.98
N THR A 262 -47.06 -17.82 7.94
CA THR A 262 -47.90 -16.97 7.09
C THR A 262 -49.10 -16.41 7.85
N GLU A 263 -49.71 -17.22 8.72
CA GLU A 263 -50.82 -16.79 9.59
C GLU A 263 -50.35 -15.73 10.59
N PHE A 264 -49.21 -15.97 11.25
CA PHE A 264 -48.56 -14.97 12.09
C PHE A 264 -48.26 -13.67 11.31
N ALA A 265 -47.70 -13.78 10.10
CA ALA A 265 -47.36 -12.63 9.28
C ALA A 265 -48.59 -11.78 8.94
N ARG A 266 -49.70 -12.38 8.52
CA ARG A 266 -50.97 -11.68 8.28
C ARG A 266 -51.50 -10.98 9.52
N ALA A 267 -51.50 -11.67 10.66
CA ALA A 267 -51.96 -11.07 11.92
C ALA A 267 -51.10 -9.87 12.35
N MET A 268 -49.80 -9.87 12.06
CA MET A 268 -48.94 -8.71 12.30
C MET A 268 -49.22 -7.58 11.30
N GLN A 269 -49.52 -7.88 10.03
CA GLN A 269 -49.95 -6.86 9.07
C GLN A 269 -51.26 -6.20 9.49
N ASP A 270 -52.26 -6.99 9.92
CA ASP A 270 -53.54 -6.47 10.40
C ASP A 270 -53.37 -5.56 11.63
N LYS A 271 -52.34 -5.83 12.44
CA LYS A 271 -52.02 -5.03 13.63
C LYS A 271 -51.33 -3.69 13.31
N TRP A 272 -50.56 -3.63 12.22
CA TRP A 272 -49.84 -2.43 11.78
C TRP A 272 -50.00 -2.24 10.25
N PRO A 273 -51.22 -1.93 9.78
CA PRO A 273 -51.53 -1.92 8.36
C PRO A 273 -50.81 -0.82 7.58
N ASP A 274 -50.52 0.31 8.24
CA ASP A 274 -49.86 1.47 7.62
C ASP A 274 -48.33 1.28 7.54
N GLU A 275 -47.74 0.48 8.44
CA GLU A 275 -46.30 0.27 8.54
C GLU A 275 -45.82 -1.05 7.91
N LEU A 276 -46.67 -2.08 7.86
CA LEU A 276 -46.33 -3.44 7.39
C LEU A 276 -47.05 -3.82 6.11
N THR A 277 -46.50 -3.37 4.97
CA THR A 277 -47.14 -3.55 3.67
C THR A 277 -46.95 -4.92 3.02
N SER A 278 -46.08 -5.80 3.55
CA SER A 278 -45.69 -7.04 2.87
C SER A 278 -45.57 -8.26 3.79
N GLU A 279 -46.48 -9.24 3.64
CA GLU A 279 -46.44 -10.56 4.32
C GLU A 279 -45.08 -11.27 4.09
N PRO A 280 -44.51 -11.31 2.86
CA PRO A 280 -43.20 -11.91 2.62
C PRO A 280 -42.06 -11.33 3.47
N VAL A 281 -42.09 -10.03 3.78
CA VAL A 281 -41.04 -9.37 4.59
C VAL A 281 -41.06 -9.90 6.02
N ILE A 282 -42.25 -10.04 6.61
CA ILE A 282 -42.41 -10.56 7.97
C ILE A 282 -42.02 -12.04 8.02
N CYS A 283 -42.44 -12.83 7.03
CA CYS A 283 -42.02 -14.23 6.92
C CYS A 283 -40.49 -14.38 6.82
N LYS A 284 -39.81 -13.48 6.09
CA LYS A 284 -38.35 -13.44 6.01
C LYS A 284 -37.72 -13.16 7.38
N TRP A 285 -38.24 -12.19 8.13
CA TRP A 285 -37.75 -11.91 9.49
C TRP A 285 -37.89 -13.11 10.43
N VAL A 286 -39.03 -13.80 10.39
CA VAL A 286 -39.25 -15.01 11.19
C VAL A 286 -38.23 -16.11 10.84
N ARG A 287 -37.88 -16.29 9.55
CA ARG A 287 -36.82 -17.23 9.13
C ARG A 287 -35.46 -16.80 9.66
N GLU A 288 -35.11 -15.52 9.56
CA GLU A 288 -33.85 -14.96 10.10
C GLU A 288 -33.72 -15.25 11.60
N TRP A 289 -34.78 -15.01 12.38
CA TRP A 289 -34.76 -15.24 13.83
C TRP A 289 -34.75 -16.72 14.21
N ASN A 290 -35.44 -17.58 13.47
CA ASN A 290 -35.34 -19.03 13.67
C ASN A 290 -33.93 -19.56 13.43
N SER A 291 -33.22 -19.04 12.41
CA SER A 291 -31.83 -19.42 12.15
C SER A 291 -30.87 -18.95 13.23
N ALA A 292 -31.12 -17.80 13.86
CA ALA A 292 -30.25 -17.23 14.90
C ALA A 292 -30.40 -17.89 16.28
N VAL A 293 -31.43 -18.72 16.49
CA VAL A 293 -31.68 -19.45 17.76
C VAL A 293 -31.19 -20.91 17.69
N LYS A 294 -30.68 -21.34 16.54
CA LYS A 294 -29.98 -22.63 16.41
C LYS A 294 -28.55 -22.52 16.91
#